data_AF-A0A6L8T8H1-F1
#
_entry.id   AF-A0A6L8T8H1-F1
#
_cell.length_a   1.000
_cell.length_b   1.000
_cell.length_c   1.000
_cell.angle_alpha   90.00
_cell.angle_beta   90.00
_cell.angle_gamma   90.00
#
_symmetry.space_group_name_H-M   'P 1'
#
loop_
_entity.id
_entity.type
_entity.pdbx_description
1 polymer ?
#
loop_
_entity_poly.entity_id
_entity_poly.type
_entity_poly.pdbx_seq_one_letter_code
_entity_poly.pdbx_strand_id
1 'polypeptide(L)'
;MLRCEHCGAYIPEKGVFCPRCGEKVTPPEGKRKTAAGKWFRRMLGKFFALLLYLILSAVHMVVIFVCVYGGIILATLSGITFIAGILTIILMYMQPEFGYNWECVIPCFVFSFVFMFLPLIGEGLSVGLECMRDGLLDFILD
;
A
#
# COMPACT_ATOMS: atom_id res chain seq x y z
N MET A 1 -35.25 -7.54 -42.33
CA MET A 1 -34.90 -7.36 -43.76
C MET A 1 -34.02 -6.12 -43.88
N LEU A 2 -32.79 -6.26 -44.40
CA LEU A 2 -31.81 -5.16 -44.51
C LEU A 2 -31.84 -4.59 -45.93
N ARG A 3 -31.61 -3.28 -46.09
CA ARG A 3 -31.48 -2.64 -47.41
C ARG A 3 -30.01 -2.34 -47.66
N CYS A 4 -29.51 -2.68 -48.85
CA CYS A 4 -28.14 -2.38 -49.23
C CYS A 4 -27.98 -0.87 -49.42
N GLU A 5 -26.99 -0.25 -48.78
CA GLU A 5 -26.70 1.19 -48.93
C GLU A 5 -26.14 1.52 -50.33
N HIS A 6 -25.46 0.57 -50.97
CA HIS A 6 -24.83 0.79 -52.28
C HIS A 6 -25.81 0.66 -53.46
N CYS A 7 -26.76 -0.29 -53.41
CA CYS A 7 -27.65 -0.58 -54.56
C CYS A 7 -29.14 -0.53 -54.24
N GLY A 8 -29.51 -0.26 -52.98
CA GLY A 8 -30.90 -0.15 -52.53
C GLY A 8 -31.69 -1.47 -52.53
N ALA A 9 -31.07 -2.60 -52.86
CA ALA A 9 -31.72 -3.91 -52.91
C ALA A 9 -31.99 -4.49 -51.52
N TYR A 10 -33.02 -5.31 -51.40
CA TYR A 10 -33.36 -6.03 -50.17
C TYR A 10 -32.44 -7.23 -49.97
N ILE A 11 -31.82 -7.31 -48.80
CA ILE A 11 -30.90 -8.37 -48.39
C ILE A 11 -31.65 -9.27 -47.38
N PRO A 12 -31.68 -10.60 -47.60
CA PRO A 12 -32.22 -11.54 -46.64
C PRO A 12 -31.42 -11.50 -45.33
N GLU A 13 -32.08 -11.71 -44.19
CA GLU A 13 -31.55 -11.39 -42.85
C GLU A 13 -30.27 -12.13 -42.42
N LYS A 14 -29.82 -13.10 -43.22
CA LYS A 14 -28.61 -13.91 -42.98
C LYS A 14 -27.53 -13.74 -44.05
N GLY A 15 -27.70 -12.82 -45.01
CA GLY A 15 -26.74 -12.59 -46.09
C GLY A 15 -25.55 -11.73 -45.63
N VAL A 16 -24.33 -12.27 -45.71
CA VAL A 16 -23.06 -11.53 -45.47
C VAL A 16 -22.70 -10.62 -46.64
N PHE A 17 -23.29 -10.85 -47.82
CA PHE A 17 -23.07 -10.09 -49.04
C PHE A 17 -24.40 -9.74 -49.69
N CYS A 18 -24.44 -8.59 -50.37
CA CYS A 18 -25.61 -8.21 -51.14
C CYS A 18 -25.73 -9.11 -52.39
N PRO A 19 -26.87 -9.79 -52.62
CA PRO A 19 -27.04 -10.68 -53.77
C PRO A 19 -27.05 -9.93 -55.12
N ARG A 20 -27.18 -8.61 -55.12
CA ARG A 20 -27.28 -7.80 -56.35
C ARG A 20 -25.97 -7.11 -56.75
N CYS A 21 -25.24 -6.54 -55.79
CA CYS A 21 -24.00 -5.80 -56.08
C CYS A 21 -22.74 -6.44 -55.51
N GLY A 22 -22.85 -7.55 -54.76
CA GLY A 22 -21.71 -8.24 -54.16
C GLY A 22 -21.08 -7.52 -52.97
N GLU A 23 -21.58 -6.34 -52.59
CA GLU A 23 -21.03 -5.55 -51.48
C GLU A 23 -21.15 -6.29 -50.15
N LYS A 24 -20.09 -6.22 -49.32
CA LYS A 24 -20.07 -6.90 -48.02
C LYS A 24 -20.97 -6.15 -47.06
N VAL A 25 -22.00 -6.84 -46.58
CA VAL A 25 -22.92 -6.29 -45.59
C VAL A 25 -22.36 -6.68 -44.24
N THR A 26 -21.81 -5.71 -43.51
CA THR A 26 -21.46 -5.92 -42.11
C THR A 26 -22.75 -6.10 -41.33
N PRO A 27 -23.07 -7.31 -40.80
CA PRO A 27 -24.17 -7.41 -39.86
C PRO A 27 -23.88 -6.45 -38.70
N PRO A 28 -24.89 -5.77 -38.13
CA PRO A 28 -24.65 -4.94 -36.97
C PRO A 28 -24.05 -5.83 -35.90
N GLU A 29 -22.76 -5.64 -35.61
CA GLU A 29 -22.08 -6.33 -34.53
C GLU A 29 -22.85 -5.97 -33.26
N GLY A 30 -23.71 -6.88 -32.84
CA GLY A 30 -24.41 -6.81 -31.58
C GLY A 30 -23.39 -6.94 -30.46
N LYS A 31 -22.66 -5.85 -30.17
CA LYS A 31 -22.02 -5.65 -28.88
C LYS A 31 -23.15 -5.45 -27.87
N ARG A 32 -23.84 -6.54 -27.52
CA ARG A 32 -24.64 -6.64 -26.30
C ARG A 32 -23.67 -6.35 -25.16
N LYS A 33 -23.56 -5.09 -24.75
CA LYS A 33 -23.08 -4.75 -23.41
C LYS A 33 -24.15 -5.27 -22.45
N THR A 34 -24.08 -6.55 -22.11
CA THR A 34 -25.02 -7.21 -21.22
C THR A 34 -24.99 -6.50 -19.86
N ALA A 35 -26.16 -6.21 -19.29
CA ALA A 35 -26.27 -5.70 -17.92
C ALA A 35 -25.51 -6.60 -16.91
N ALA A 36 -25.43 -7.90 -17.22
CA ALA A 36 -24.63 -8.90 -16.50
C ALA A 36 -23.14 -8.54 -16.39
N GLY A 37 -22.50 -8.04 -17.46
CA GLY A 37 -21.07 -7.69 -17.41
C GLY A 37 -20.78 -6.45 -16.57
N LYS A 38 -21.71 -5.47 -16.55
CA LYS A 38 -21.58 -4.26 -15.71
C LYS A 38 -21.77 -4.61 -14.23
N TRP A 39 -22.72 -5.50 -13.92
CA TRP A 39 -22.97 -6.01 -12.58
C TRP A 39 -21.79 -6.85 -12.06
N PHE A 40 -21.24 -7.74 -12.89
CA PHE A 40 -20.09 -8.58 -12.53
C PHE A 40 -18.83 -7.74 -12.27
N ARG A 41 -18.59 -6.67 -13.05
CA ARG A 41 -17.47 -5.75 -12.82
C ARG A 41 -17.57 -5.01 -11.47
N ARG A 42 -18.77 -4.61 -11.04
CA ARG A 42 -18.99 -3.99 -9.72
C ARG A 42 -18.76 -4.99 -8.59
N MET A 43 -19.33 -6.19 -8.70
CA MET A 43 -19.11 -7.27 -7.73
C MET A 43 -17.62 -7.62 -7.58
N LEU A 44 -16.92 -7.75 -8.71
CA LEU A 44 -15.50 -8.06 -8.72
C LEU A 44 -14.65 -6.92 -8.11
N GLY A 45 -15.02 -5.66 -8.37
CA GLY A 45 -14.38 -4.50 -7.75
C GLY A 45 -14.51 -4.49 -6.22
N LYS A 46 -15.72 -4.76 -5.70
CA LYS A 46 -15.95 -4.86 -4.24
C LYS A 46 -15.17 -6.01 -3.61
N PHE A 47 -15.06 -7.14 -4.31
CA PHE A 47 -14.24 -8.27 -3.85
C PHE A 47 -12.74 -7.94 -3.81
N PHE A 48 -12.20 -7.30 -4.85
CA PHE A 48 -10.80 -6.85 -4.85
C PHE A 48 -10.52 -5.79 -3.80
N ALA A 49 -11.45 -4.86 -3.55
CA ALA A 49 -11.32 -3.86 -2.50
C ALA A 49 -11.32 -4.50 -1.09
N LEU A 50 -12.19 -5.48 -0.84
CA LEU A 50 -12.19 -6.28 0.39
C LEU A 50 -10.87 -7.06 0.58
N LEU A 51 -10.36 -7.67 -0.48
CA LEU A 51 -9.07 -8.37 -0.44
C LEU A 51 -7.92 -7.40 -0.12
N LEU A 52 -7.90 -6.22 -0.75
CA LEU A 52 -6.92 -5.18 -0.49
C LEU A 52 -7.00 -4.67 0.95
N TYR A 53 -8.22 -4.48 1.48
CA TYR A 53 -8.45 -4.11 2.87
C TYR A 53 -7.89 -5.15 3.85
N LEU A 54 -8.11 -6.44 3.59
CA LEU A 54 -7.55 -7.51 4.43
C LEU A 54 -6.01 -7.51 4.40
N ILE A 55 -5.41 -7.32 3.23
CA ILE A 55 -3.95 -7.23 3.09
C ILE A 55 -3.42 -6.01 3.86
N LEU A 56 -4.04 -4.85 3.69
CA LEU A 56 -3.62 -3.61 4.37
C LEU A 56 -3.77 -3.73 5.88
N SER A 57 -4.83 -4.36 6.37
CA SER A 57 -5.03 -4.68 7.79
C SER A 57 -3.95 -5.62 8.34
N ALA A 58 -3.61 -6.68 7.59
CA ALA A 58 -2.51 -7.56 7.98
C ALA A 58 -1.16 -6.83 8.03
N VAL A 59 -0.89 -5.97 7.04
CA VAL A 59 0.32 -5.13 7.02
C VAL A 59 0.33 -4.17 8.22
N HIS A 60 -0.79 -3.54 8.56
CA HIS A 60 -0.91 -2.67 9.74
C HIS A 60 -0.58 -3.40 11.03
N MET A 61 -1.11 -4.61 11.21
CA MET A 61 -0.79 -5.45 12.38
C MET A 61 0.70 -5.78 12.46
N VAL A 62 1.34 -6.11 11.34
CA VAL A 62 2.78 -6.38 11.29
C VAL A 62 3.59 -5.12 11.60
N VAL A 63 3.21 -3.97 11.04
CA VAL A 63 3.88 -2.68 11.32
C VAL A 63 3.77 -2.33 12.80
N ILE A 64 2.57 -2.44 13.39
CA ILE A 64 2.37 -2.20 14.82
C ILE A 64 3.24 -3.15 15.65
N PHE A 65 3.26 -4.44 15.32
CA PHE A 65 4.10 -5.41 16.00
C PHE A 65 5.59 -5.00 15.92
N VAL A 66 6.09 -4.69 14.74
CA VAL A 66 7.49 -4.26 14.56
C VAL A 66 7.78 -2.94 15.29
N CYS A 67 6.86 -1.98 15.29
CA CYS A 67 7.02 -0.70 15.99
C CYS A 67 7.00 -0.86 17.51
N VAL A 68 6.12 -1.71 18.06
CA VAL A 68 6.04 -1.97 19.51
C VAL A 68 7.26 -2.74 19.98
N TYR A 69 7.55 -3.89 19.36
CA TYR A 69 8.70 -4.71 19.76
C TYR A 69 10.03 -4.03 19.44
N GLY A 70 10.15 -3.43 18.25
CA GLY A 70 11.32 -2.64 17.87
C GLY A 70 11.49 -1.41 18.74
N GLY A 71 10.41 -0.70 19.07
CA GLY A 71 10.42 0.45 19.97
C GLY A 71 10.88 0.10 21.37
N ILE A 72 10.38 -1.01 21.94
CA ILE A 72 10.84 -1.52 23.24
C ILE A 72 12.33 -1.86 23.19
N ILE A 73 12.79 -2.58 22.17
CA ILE A 73 14.22 -2.94 22.02
C ILE A 73 15.09 -1.69 21.92
N LEU A 74 14.72 -0.74 21.06
CA LEU A 74 15.46 0.51 20.86
C LEU A 74 15.49 1.38 22.13
N ALA A 75 14.37 1.46 22.85
CA ALA A 75 14.29 2.15 24.14
C ALA A 75 15.16 1.49 25.22
N THR A 76 15.26 0.15 25.20
CA THR A 76 16.11 -0.58 26.14
C THR A 76 17.59 -0.34 25.82
N LEU A 77 17.96 -0.39 24.55
CA LEU A 77 19.33 -0.09 24.08
C LEU A 77 19.73 1.37 24.34
N SER A 78 18.81 2.32 24.15
CA SER A 78 19.06 3.73 24.46
C SER A 78 19.33 3.94 25.95
N GLY A 79 18.56 3.29 26.82
CA GLY A 79 18.78 3.31 28.27
C GLY A 79 20.14 2.72 28.67
N ILE A 80 20.51 1.56 28.12
CA ILE A 80 21.80 0.91 28.42
C ILE A 80 22.97 1.80 27.97
N THR A 81 22.91 2.35 26.75
CA THR A 81 23.97 3.22 26.20
C THR A 81 24.10 4.52 26.99
N PHE A 82 22.99 5.06 27.49
CA PHE A 82 22.99 6.26 28.33
C PHE A 82 23.67 5.99 29.69
N ILE A 83 23.32 4.89 30.35
CA ILE A 83 23.94 4.47 31.62
C ILE A 83 25.43 4.20 31.43
N ALA A 84 25.83 3.54 30.33
CA ALA A 84 27.23 3.33 30.01
C ALA A 84 27.99 4.65 29.77
N GLY A 85 27.34 5.64 29.13
CA GLY A 85 27.87 7.00 28.97
C GLY A 85 28.11 7.70 30.31
N ILE A 86 27.18 7.58 31.26
CA ILE A 86 27.37 8.13 32.62
C ILE A 86 28.50 7.40 33.35
N LEU A 87 28.54 6.07 33.28
CA LEU A 87 29.57 5.28 33.94
C LEU A 87 30.97 5.61 33.42
N THR A 88 31.11 5.78 32.10
CA THR A 88 32.39 6.17 31.48
C THR A 88 32.82 7.58 31.93
N ILE A 89 31.90 8.54 32.05
CA ILE A 89 32.20 9.85 32.64
C ILE A 89 32.69 9.71 34.09
N ILE A 90 32.01 8.90 34.92
CA ILE A 90 32.41 8.68 36.31
C ILE A 90 33.81 8.08 36.38
N LEU A 91 34.10 7.06 35.55
CA LEU A 91 35.42 6.42 35.50
C LEU A 91 36.52 7.38 35.04
N MET A 92 36.21 8.28 34.09
CA MET A 92 37.13 9.34 33.65
C MET A 92 37.57 10.25 34.80
N TYR A 93 36.67 10.56 35.75
CA TYR A 93 37.00 11.40 36.92
C TYR A 93 37.63 10.62 38.08
N MET A 94 37.20 9.37 38.32
CA MET A 94 37.65 8.57 39.46
C MET A 94 39.00 7.87 39.23
N GLN A 95 39.31 7.56 37.96
CA GLN A 95 40.47 6.77 37.58
C GLN A 95 41.04 7.28 36.24
N PRO A 96 41.76 8.43 36.24
CA PRO A 96 42.28 9.02 35.01
C PRO A 96 43.31 8.12 34.29
N GLU A 97 43.82 7.12 34.98
CA GLU A 97 44.87 6.20 34.51
C GLU A 97 44.38 5.24 33.41
N PHE A 98 43.07 5.05 33.25
CA PHE A 98 42.50 4.21 32.20
C PHE A 98 42.40 4.88 30.82
N GLY A 99 42.72 6.18 30.72
CA GLY A 99 42.80 6.88 29.43
C GLY A 99 41.45 7.06 28.70
N TYR A 100 40.32 7.00 29.41
CA TYR A 100 39.01 7.29 28.82
C TYR A 100 38.94 8.76 28.36
N ASN A 101 38.60 8.96 27.09
CA ASN A 101 38.48 10.29 26.49
C ASN A 101 37.03 10.58 26.10
N TRP A 102 36.71 11.86 25.90
CA TRP A 102 35.40 12.32 25.45
C TRP A 102 34.95 11.70 24.12
N GLU A 103 35.89 11.25 23.29
CA GLU A 103 35.59 10.53 22.04
C GLU A 103 34.83 9.21 22.26
N CYS A 104 34.95 8.59 23.43
CA CYS A 104 34.17 7.40 23.79
C CYS A 104 32.77 7.75 24.30
N VAL A 105 32.63 8.93 24.91
CA VAL A 105 31.41 9.37 25.61
C VAL A 105 30.41 9.98 24.63
N ILE A 106 30.88 10.86 23.75
CA ILE A 106 30.06 11.57 22.75
C ILE A 106 29.19 10.62 21.92
N PRO A 107 29.72 9.55 21.29
CA PRO A 107 28.89 8.64 20.50
C PRO A 107 27.83 7.93 21.35
N CYS A 108 28.12 7.56 22.60
CA CYS A 108 27.13 6.94 23.48
C CYS A 108 25.90 7.83 23.67
N PHE A 109 26.08 9.13 23.96
CA PHE A 109 24.97 10.06 24.11
C PHE A 109 24.24 10.34 22.80
N VAL A 110 24.96 10.45 21.68
CA VAL A 110 24.34 10.65 20.36
C VAL A 110 23.48 9.45 19.99
N PHE A 111 23.97 8.22 20.16
CA PHE A 111 23.18 7.01 19.89
C PHE A 111 21.99 6.87 20.84
N SER A 112 22.14 7.16 22.14
CA SER A 112 21.01 7.16 23.07
C SER A 112 19.92 8.15 22.64
N PHE A 113 20.31 9.35 22.22
CA PHE A 113 19.36 10.36 21.76
C PHE A 113 18.66 9.92 20.47
N VAL A 114 19.39 9.46 19.46
CA VAL A 114 18.81 9.00 18.19
C VAL A 114 17.84 7.84 18.39
N PHE A 115 18.21 6.84 19.20
CA PHE A 115 17.34 5.69 19.47
C PHE A 115 16.09 6.04 20.29
N MET A 116 16.12 7.15 21.04
CA MET A 116 14.94 7.65 21.74
C MET A 116 13.87 8.21 20.78
N PHE A 117 14.27 8.79 19.64
CA PHE A 117 13.34 9.39 18.67
C PHE A 117 12.85 8.44 17.57
N LEU A 118 13.55 7.32 17.33
CA LEU A 118 13.13 6.32 16.34
C LEU A 118 11.71 5.78 16.56
N PRO A 119 11.26 5.46 17.79
CA PRO A 119 9.89 5.03 18.05
C PRO A 119 8.82 6.04 17.59
N LEU A 120 9.13 7.34 17.68
CA LEU A 120 8.22 8.42 17.27
C LEU A 120 7.93 8.39 15.76
N ILE A 121 8.90 7.98 14.95
CA ILE A 121 8.73 7.79 13.50
C ILE A 121 7.79 6.61 13.21
N GLY A 122 7.88 5.56 14.03
CA GLY A 122 7.00 4.39 13.93
C GLY A 122 5.53 4.73 14.17
N GLU A 123 5.24 5.61 15.13
CA GLU A 123 3.88 6.10 15.39
C GLU A 123 3.32 6.93 14.21
N GLY A 124 4.15 7.74 13.55
CA GLY A 124 3.72 8.47 12.35
C GLY A 124 3.32 7.54 11.20
N LEU A 125 4.07 6.45 11.01
CA LEU A 125 3.79 5.47 9.97
C LEU A 125 2.49 4.68 10.25
N SER A 126 2.25 4.32 11.51
CA SER A 126 1.03 3.57 11.89
C SER A 126 -0.23 4.41 11.68
N VAL A 127 -0.20 5.71 12.00
CA VAL A 127 -1.30 6.65 11.76
C VAL A 127 -1.56 6.85 10.26
N GLY A 128 -0.50 7.01 9.46
CA GLY A 128 -0.64 7.14 8.01
C GLY A 128 -1.30 5.93 7.35
N LEU A 129 -0.96 4.72 7.82
CA LEU A 129 -1.56 3.48 7.32
C LEU A 129 -3.03 3.33 7.76
N GLU A 130 -3.37 3.80 8.95
CA GLU A 130 -4.73 3.85 9.48
C GLU A 130 -5.63 4.76 8.63
N CYS A 131 -5.17 5.97 8.28
CA CYS A 131 -5.91 6.86 7.38
C CYS A 131 -6.14 6.25 5.99
N MET A 132 -5.14 5.54 5.46
CA MET A 132 -5.28 4.86 4.15
C MET A 132 -6.30 3.73 4.21
N ARG A 133 -6.33 2.97 5.32
CA ARG A 133 -7.30 1.90 5.56
C ARG A 133 -8.72 2.45 5.66
N ASP A 134 -8.93 3.53 6.39
CA ASP A 134 -10.24 4.13 6.58
C ASP A 134 -10.80 4.69 5.26
N GLY A 135 -9.95 5.35 4.44
CA GLY A 135 -10.36 5.80 3.11
C GLY A 135 -10.73 4.64 2.15
N LEU A 136 -10.07 3.48 2.29
CA LEU A 136 -10.44 2.29 1.53
C LEU A 136 -11.76 1.68 2.01
N LEU A 137 -12.03 1.75 3.32
CA LEU A 137 -13.28 1.29 3.92
C LEU A 137 -14.48 2.10 3.40
N ASP A 138 -14.36 3.43 3.34
CA ASP A 138 -15.40 4.31 2.79
C ASP A 138 -15.72 3.98 1.32
N PHE A 139 -14.70 3.73 0.50
CA PHE A 139 -14.88 3.32 -0.90
C PHE A 139 -15.57 1.96 -1.08
N ILE A 140 -15.44 1.05 -0.11
CA ILE A 140 -16.12 -0.25 -0.13
C ILE A 140 -17.61 -0.10 0.20
N LEU A 141 -17.94 0.82 1.11
CA LEU A 141 -19.27 1.06 1.63
C LEU A 141 -20.17 1.86 0.68
N ASP A 142 -19.62 2.73 -0.18
CA ASP A 142 -20.30 3.38 -1.32
C ASP A 142 -20.63 2.41 -2.50
#